data_AF-A0A4R1HA51-F1
#
_entry.id   AF-A0A4R1HA51-F1
#
_cell.length_a   1.000
_cell.length_b   1.000
_cell.length_c   1.000
_cell.angle_alpha   90.00
_cell.angle_beta   90.00
_cell.angle_gamma   90.00
#
_symmetry.space_group_name_H-M   'P 1'
#
loop_
_entity.id
_entity.type
_entity.pdbx_description
1 polymer ?
#
loop_
_entity_poly.entity_id
_entity_poly.type
_entity_poly.pdbx_seq_one_letter_code
_entity_poly.pdbx_strand_id
1 'polypeptide(L)'
;MNLFSLIIAGLFTVLSVAFVALLALAITRNLQVGQRYRQAIARQLSKLRLARMLGIHHIDQDAYLHAQSVLSIRDQIKRCSECSSTEDCDRLLNEGMGDESDFCENDEALRKVRDKLAPAP
;
A
#
# COMPACT_ATOMS: atom_id res chain seq x y z
N MET A 1 11.84 36.90 -41.33
CA MET A 1 12.33 35.60 -40.81
C MET A 1 12.72 34.75 -42.00
N ASN A 2 13.95 34.23 -42.02
CA ASN A 2 14.41 33.42 -43.16
C ASN A 2 13.82 32.01 -43.04
N LEU A 3 13.60 31.36 -44.18
CA LEU A 3 13.05 29.99 -44.27
C LEU A 3 13.79 29.01 -43.33
N PHE A 4 15.11 29.17 -43.23
CA PHE A 4 15.97 28.40 -42.34
C PHE A 4 15.57 28.50 -40.85
N SER A 5 15.25 29.72 -40.38
CA SER A 5 14.81 29.94 -39.01
C SER A 5 13.44 29.31 -38.72
N LEU A 6 12.53 29.30 -39.71
CA LEU A 6 11.23 28.64 -39.59
C LEU A 6 11.37 27.11 -39.49
N ILE A 7 12.27 26.53 -40.29
CA ILE A 7 12.55 25.08 -40.24
C ILE A 7 13.11 24.68 -38.87
N ILE A 8 14.07 25.44 -38.34
CA ILE A 8 14.66 25.17 -37.01
C ILE A 8 13.61 25.30 -35.92
N ALA A 9 12.80 26.37 -35.94
CA ALA A 9 11.75 26.57 -34.95
C ALA A 9 10.70 25.44 -35.00
N GLY A 10 10.32 24.99 -36.21
CA GLY A 10 9.43 23.85 -36.40
C GLY A 10 10.01 22.56 -35.83
N LEU A 11 11.27 22.25 -36.15
CA LEU A 11 11.96 21.08 -35.61
C LEU A 11 12.04 21.11 -34.08
N PHE A 12 12.41 22.25 -33.50
CA PHE A 12 12.51 22.42 -32.05
C PHE A 12 11.15 22.23 -31.37
N THR A 13 10.08 22.74 -31.99
CA THR A 13 8.71 22.57 -31.50
C THR A 13 8.30 21.11 -31.51
N VAL A 14 8.56 20.38 -32.60
CA VAL A 14 8.27 18.94 -32.71
C VAL A 14 9.04 18.15 -31.67
N LEU A 15 10.33 18.42 -31.50
CA LEU A 15 11.16 17.75 -30.49
C LEU A 15 10.67 18.03 -29.06
N SER A 16 10.29 19.28 -28.78
CA SER A 16 9.77 19.66 -27.47
C SER A 16 8.45 18.94 -27.16
N VAL A 17 7.52 18.88 -28.12
CA VAL A 17 6.25 18.16 -27.97
C VAL A 17 6.49 16.67 -27.78
N ALA A 18 7.37 16.06 -28.58
CA ALA A 18 7.73 14.66 -28.47
C ALA A 18 8.34 14.36 -27.09
N PHE A 19 9.25 15.22 -26.61
CA PHE A 19 9.86 15.07 -25.30
C PHE A 19 8.83 15.11 -24.16
N VAL A 20 7.92 16.09 -24.18
CA VAL A 20 6.84 16.20 -23.17
C VAL A 20 5.93 14.96 -23.21
N ALA A 21 5.56 14.49 -24.39
CA ALA A 21 4.73 13.29 -24.54
C ALA A 21 5.43 12.04 -23.99
N LEU A 22 6.72 11.86 -24.28
CA LEU A 22 7.52 10.74 -23.77
C LEU A 22 7.67 10.80 -22.24
N LEU A 23 7.88 11.99 -21.68
CA LEU A 23 7.93 12.19 -20.23
C LEU A 23 6.59 11.83 -19.57
N ALA A 24 5.48 12.32 -20.11
CA ALA A 24 4.14 12.00 -19.60
C ALA A 24 3.88 10.48 -19.64
N LEU A 25 4.28 9.82 -20.73
CA LEU A 25 4.19 8.36 -20.87
C LEU A 25 5.05 7.63 -19.83
N ALA A 26 6.28 8.09 -19.58
CA ALA A 26 7.17 7.49 -18.59
C ALA A 26 6.61 7.62 -17.16
N ILE A 27 6.11 8.82 -16.80
CA ILE A 27 5.51 9.08 -15.48
C ILE A 27 4.28 8.20 -15.28
N THR A 28 3.36 8.19 -16.25
CA THR A 28 2.14 7.36 -16.16
C THR A 28 2.44 5.87 -16.05
N ARG A 29 3.41 5.36 -16.81
CA ARG A 29 3.85 3.96 -16.67
C ARG A 29 4.43 3.67 -15.28
N ASN A 30 5.26 4.57 -14.75
CA ASN A 30 5.83 4.40 -13.41
C ASN A 30 4.76 4.40 -12.32
N LEU A 31 3.78 5.32 -12.42
CA LEU A 31 2.63 5.37 -11.52
C LEU A 31 1.79 4.08 -11.60
N GLN A 32 1.55 3.55 -12.80
CA GLN A 32 0.83 2.28 -12.96
C GLN A 32 1.56 1.10 -12.31
N VAL A 33 2.90 1.04 -12.41
CA VAL A 33 3.70 0.02 -11.73
C VAL A 33 3.55 0.14 -10.22
N GLY A 34 3.66 1.35 -9.67
CA GLY A 34 3.45 1.62 -8.24
C GLY A 34 2.04 1.22 -7.76
N GLN A 35 1.01 1.52 -8.54
CA GLN A 35 -0.37 1.13 -8.24
C GLN A 35 -0.56 -0.39 -8.26
N ARG A 36 -0.09 -1.07 -9.30
CA ARG A 36 -0.17 -2.54 -9.40
C ARG A 36 0.52 -3.22 -8.23
N TYR A 37 1.65 -2.67 -7.81
CA TYR A 37 2.40 -3.17 -6.67
C TYR A 37 1.62 -3.02 -5.34
N ARG A 38 1.01 -1.86 -5.09
CA ARG A 38 0.12 -1.68 -3.92
C ARG A 38 -1.10 -2.59 -3.99
N GLN A 39 -1.70 -2.77 -5.17
CA GLN A 39 -2.82 -3.70 -5.37
C GLN A 39 -2.42 -5.15 -5.09
N ALA A 40 -1.21 -5.57 -5.47
CA ALA A 40 -0.73 -6.92 -5.18
C ALA A 40 -0.60 -7.16 -3.67
N ILE A 41 -0.09 -6.18 -2.92
CA ILE A 41 -0.01 -6.24 -1.46
C ILE A 41 -1.40 -6.29 -0.84
N ALA A 42 -2.33 -5.45 -1.29
CA ALA A 42 -3.71 -5.45 -0.80
C ALA A 42 -4.38 -6.83 -1.00
N ARG A 43 -4.16 -7.46 -2.16
CA ARG A 43 -4.66 -8.81 -2.46
C ARG A 43 -3.98 -9.92 -1.66
N GLN A 44 -2.72 -9.76 -1.29
CA GLN A 44 -2.04 -10.71 -0.41
C GLN A 44 -2.56 -10.58 1.01
N LEU A 45 -2.69 -9.34 1.50
CA LEU A 45 -3.22 -9.02 2.81
C LEU A 45 -4.64 -9.58 3.00
N SER A 46 -5.53 -9.35 2.03
CA SER A 46 -6.93 -9.78 2.10
C SER A 46 -7.14 -11.30 2.17
N LYS A 47 -6.10 -12.09 1.86
CA LYS A 47 -6.13 -13.56 1.97
C LYS A 47 -5.62 -14.09 3.30
N LEU A 48 -5.03 -13.22 4.13
CA LEU A 48 -4.41 -13.61 5.39
C LEU A 48 -5.36 -13.33 6.56
N ARG A 49 -5.11 -14.03 7.68
CA ARG A 49 -5.75 -13.74 8.98
C ARG A 49 -5.51 -12.30 9.42
N LEU A 50 -4.36 -11.72 9.03
CA LEU A 50 -4.02 -10.33 9.29
C LEU A 50 -5.11 -9.35 8.83
N ALA A 51 -5.74 -9.55 7.67
CA ALA A 51 -6.82 -8.67 7.22
C ALA A 51 -8.03 -8.71 8.17
N ARG A 52 -8.37 -9.88 8.71
CA ARG A 52 -9.43 -10.02 9.72
C ARG A 52 -9.02 -9.40 11.05
N MET A 53 -7.76 -9.55 11.45
CA MET A 53 -7.21 -8.90 12.65
C MET A 53 -7.28 -7.36 12.59
N LEU A 54 -7.12 -6.75 11.41
CA LEU A 54 -7.34 -5.30 11.27
C LEU A 54 -8.74 -4.90 11.76
N GLY A 55 -9.75 -5.71 11.45
CA GLY A 55 -11.13 -5.49 11.91
C GLY A 55 -11.29 -5.56 13.43
N ILE A 56 -10.59 -6.48 14.10
CA ILE A 56 -10.56 -6.58 15.57
C ILE A 56 -9.98 -5.30 16.18
N HIS A 57 -8.94 -4.73 15.57
CA HIS A 57 -8.37 -3.46 16.01
C HIS A 57 -9.15 -2.22 15.52
N HIS A 58 -10.30 -2.40 14.86
CA HIS A 58 -11.08 -1.33 14.25
C HIS A 58 -10.29 -0.48 13.23
N ILE A 59 -9.38 -1.13 12.50
CA ILE A 59 -8.57 -0.52 11.45
C ILE A 59 -9.16 -0.90 10.09
N ASP A 60 -9.52 0.11 9.30
CA ASP A 60 -9.88 -0.10 7.89
C ASP A 60 -8.65 -0.53 7.06
N GLN A 61 -8.84 -1.48 6.15
CA GLN A 61 -7.73 -2.04 5.36
C GLN A 61 -7.08 -0.99 4.47
N ASP A 62 -7.85 -0.10 3.84
CA ASP A 62 -7.30 0.93 2.98
C ASP A 62 -6.56 1.98 3.82
N ALA A 63 -7.13 2.39 4.95
CA ALA A 63 -6.46 3.27 5.91
C ALA A 63 -5.13 2.68 6.41
N TYR A 64 -5.08 1.38 6.70
CA TYR A 64 -3.86 0.66 7.07
C TYR A 64 -2.79 0.71 5.96
N LEU A 65 -3.17 0.39 4.72
CA LEU A 65 -2.27 0.39 3.56
C LEU A 65 -1.72 1.78 3.22
N HIS A 66 -2.46 2.84 3.58
CA HIS A 66 -2.05 4.23 3.41
C HIS A 66 -1.16 4.72 4.56
N ALA A 67 -1.47 4.35 5.81
CA ALA A 67 -0.74 4.79 6.99
C ALA A 67 0.61 4.09 7.18
N GLN A 68 0.78 2.88 6.64
CA GLN A 68 1.98 2.09 6.80
C GLN A 68 2.91 2.15 5.60
N SER A 69 4.21 2.01 5.88
CA SER A 69 5.21 1.84 4.83
C SER A 69 5.08 0.46 4.19
N VAL A 70 5.48 0.33 2.92
CA VAL A 70 5.43 -0.99 2.26
C VAL A 70 6.31 -2.03 2.95
N LEU A 71 7.47 -1.61 3.49
CA LEU A 71 8.36 -2.51 4.23
C LEU A 71 7.67 -3.03 5.50
N SER A 72 7.07 -2.15 6.30
CA SER A 72 6.35 -2.58 7.51
C SER A 72 5.16 -3.49 7.21
N ILE A 73 4.41 -3.23 6.13
CA ILE A 73 3.32 -4.11 5.70
C ILE A 73 3.85 -5.50 5.31
N ARG A 74 4.97 -5.56 4.58
CA ARG A 74 5.59 -6.83 4.18
C ARG A 74 6.08 -7.64 5.37
N ASP A 75 6.73 -6.98 6.33
CA ASP A 75 7.21 -7.65 7.54
C ASP A 75 6.05 -8.20 8.36
N GLN A 76 4.95 -7.43 8.50
CA GLN A 76 3.74 -7.89 9.16
C GLN A 76 3.07 -9.07 8.43
N ILE A 77 2.98 -9.01 7.10
CA ILE A 77 2.49 -10.12 6.26
C ILE A 77 3.34 -11.36 6.48
N LYS A 78 4.68 -11.22 6.47
CA LYS A 78 5.61 -12.33 6.67
C LYS A 78 5.40 -12.99 8.03
N ARG A 79 5.44 -12.22 9.13
CA ARG A 79 5.17 -12.72 10.48
C ARG A 79 3.82 -13.41 10.57
N CYS A 80 2.77 -12.83 9.99
CA CYS A 80 1.45 -13.47 9.98
C CYS A 80 1.44 -14.78 9.18
N SER A 81 2.15 -14.85 8.05
CA SER A 81 2.19 -16.05 7.21
C SER A 81 3.02 -17.19 7.81
N GLU A 82 4.00 -16.85 8.64
CA GLU A 82 4.92 -17.80 9.31
C GLU A 82 4.45 -18.15 10.73
N CYS A 83 3.41 -17.48 11.25
CA CYS A 83 2.86 -17.70 12.59
C CYS A 83 2.30 -19.12 12.76
N SER A 84 2.68 -19.78 13.85
CA SER A 84 2.21 -21.12 14.23
C SER A 84 0.92 -21.11 15.04
N SER A 85 0.62 -20.02 15.76
CA SER A 85 -0.58 -19.86 16.63
C SER A 85 -1.87 -19.60 15.84
N THR A 86 -2.08 -20.35 14.75
CA THR A 86 -3.22 -20.16 13.84
C THR A 86 -4.56 -20.56 14.45
N GLU A 87 -4.58 -21.58 15.31
CA GLU A 87 -5.80 -22.03 16.00
C GLU A 87 -6.29 -20.97 17.00
N ASP A 88 -5.39 -20.43 17.82
CA ASP A 88 -5.71 -19.34 18.75
C ASP A 88 -6.20 -18.09 18.00
N CYS A 89 -5.56 -17.78 16.86
CA CYS A 89 -5.97 -16.69 15.97
C CYS A 89 -7.38 -16.89 15.43
N ASP A 90 -7.68 -18.06 14.88
CA ASP A 90 -9.01 -18.34 14.33
C ASP A 90 -10.08 -18.37 15.43
N ARG A 91 -9.76 -18.87 16.62
CA ARG A 91 -10.66 -18.80 17.78
C ARG A 91 -11.00 -17.35 18.13
N LEU A 92 -9.98 -16.50 18.30
CA LEU A 92 -10.17 -15.08 18.59
C LEU A 92 -10.99 -14.37 17.50
N LEU A 93 -10.69 -14.62 16.22
CA LEU A 93 -11.38 -14.02 15.08
C LEU A 93 -12.84 -14.46 14.94
N ASN A 94 -13.19 -15.68 15.36
CA ASN A 94 -14.54 -16.23 15.24
C ASN A 94 -15.40 -15.93 16.48
N GLU A 95 -14.81 -15.94 17.67
CA GLU A 95 -15.51 -15.78 18.95
C GLU A 95 -15.55 -14.30 19.41
N GLY A 96 -14.73 -13.43 18.82
CA GLY A 96 -14.79 -11.98 19.05
C GLY A 96 -14.21 -11.53 20.39
N MET A 97 -13.31 -12.31 21.00
CA MET A 97 -12.61 -11.93 22.23
C MET A 97 -11.50 -10.92 21.93
N GLY A 98 -11.88 -9.66 21.75
CA GLY A 98 -11.05 -8.57 21.22
C GLY A 98 -9.94 -8.00 22.11
N ASP A 99 -9.52 -8.70 23.17
CA ASP A 99 -8.44 -8.23 24.06
C ASP A 99 -7.39 -9.31 24.40
N GLU A 100 -7.51 -10.50 23.80
CA GLU A 100 -6.62 -11.65 24.07
C GLU A 100 -5.67 -11.95 22.91
N SER A 101 -5.23 -10.91 22.19
CA SER A 101 -4.34 -11.04 21.01
C SER A 101 -2.84 -11.02 21.33
N ASP A 102 -2.43 -11.15 22.58
CA ASP A 102 -1.03 -11.15 23.02
C ASP A 102 -0.16 -12.24 22.35
N PHE A 103 -0.77 -13.33 21.89
CA PHE A 103 -0.09 -14.36 21.10
C PHE A 103 0.24 -13.92 19.67
N CYS A 104 -0.37 -12.83 19.18
CA CYS A 104 -0.16 -12.32 17.83
C CYS A 104 1.09 -11.43 17.79
N GLU A 105 2.11 -11.87 17.06
CA GLU A 105 3.35 -11.09 16.85
C GLU A 105 3.14 -9.72 16.18
N ASN A 106 1.96 -9.47 15.59
CA ASN A 106 1.61 -8.19 15.00
C ASN A 106 0.78 -7.29 15.91
N ASP A 107 0.32 -7.76 17.07
CA ASP A 107 -0.61 -7.03 17.94
C ASP A 107 -0.11 -5.62 18.29
N GLU A 108 1.09 -5.52 18.85
CA GLU A 108 1.67 -4.25 19.26
C GLU A 108 1.80 -3.28 18.08
N ALA A 109 2.17 -3.79 16.91
CA ALA A 109 2.27 -2.99 15.69
C ALA A 109 0.89 -2.48 15.26
N LEU A 110 -0.14 -3.33 15.31
CA LEU A 110 -1.52 -2.96 14.95
C LEU A 110 -2.10 -1.94 15.93
N ARG A 111 -1.89 -2.11 17.24
CA ARG A 111 -2.27 -1.10 18.25
C ARG A 111 -1.65 0.26 17.96
N LYS A 112 -0.35 0.31 17.64
CA LYS A 112 0.32 1.56 17.24
C LYS A 112 -0.29 2.18 15.98
N VAL A 113 -0.79 1.37 15.04
CA VAL A 113 -1.48 1.89 13.85
C VAL A 113 -2.84 2.47 14.22
N ARG A 114 -3.64 1.74 15.00
CA ARG A 114 -4.93 2.20 15.51
C ARG A 114 -4.78 3.52 16.24
N ASP A 115 -3.83 3.63 17.16
CA ASP A 115 -3.63 4.83 17.96
C ASP A 115 -3.18 6.03 17.10
N LYS A 116 -2.47 5.80 15.99
CA LYS A 116 -2.13 6.84 15.00
C LYS A 116 -3.32 7.28 14.14
N LEU A 117 -4.26 6.38 13.89
CA LEU A 117 -5.46 6.61 13.08
C LEU A 117 -6.64 7.12 13.91
N ALA A 118 -6.59 6.97 15.24
CA ALA A 118 -7.59 7.49 16.14
C ALA A 118 -7.65 9.03 16.03
N PRO A 119 -8.86 9.62 15.98
CA PRO A 119 -9.00 11.07 16.02
C PRO A 119 -8.38 11.61 17.32
N ALA A 120 -7.68 12.75 17.22
CA ALA A 120 -7.22 13.47 18.39
C ALA A 120 -8.44 13.84 19.28
N PRO A 121 -8.29 13.76 20.63
CA PRO A 121 -9.37 14.11 21.55
C PRO A 121 -9.81 15.57 21.43
#